data_AF-A0A067CPD2-F1
#
_entry.id   AF-A0A067CPD2-F1
#
_cell.length_a   1.000
_cell.length_b   1.000
_cell.length_c   1.000
_cell.angle_alpha   90.00
_cell.angle_beta   90.00
_cell.angle_gamma   90.00
#
_symmetry.space_group_name_H-M   'P 1'
#
loop_
_entity.id
_entity.type
_entity.pdbx_description
1 polymer ?
#
loop_
_entity_poly.entity_id
_entity_poly.type
_entity_poly.pdbx_seq_one_letter_code
_entity_poly.pdbx_strand_id
1 'polypeptide(L)'
;MAATFRRAVLDQPGIASMVFEFHFGLYEDVRVAFLACDDFVEFNAEYERYFFDVSFTKTFAPDVVWARKGSELHAPYYCLLPKQRDDRLPLHVAIYQGFVELTKRMLRCRPDLATKDAIVLAMQKSRLEIAAFLLDERATMPALYRYYVPLSLPNVQGILDK
;
A
#
# COMPACT_ATOMS: atom_id res chain seq x y z
N MET A 1 -18.13 -13.59 35.81
CA MET A 1 -17.99 -13.46 34.34
C MET A 1 -16.62 -12.89 34.06
N ALA A 2 -15.76 -13.61 33.34
CA ALA A 2 -14.46 -13.09 32.96
C ALA A 2 -14.63 -11.97 31.92
N ALA A 3 -13.95 -10.84 32.13
CA ALA A 3 -13.91 -9.78 31.14
C ALA A 3 -13.14 -10.28 29.92
N THR A 4 -13.78 -10.31 28.75
CA THR A 4 -13.12 -10.61 27.49
C THR A 4 -12.53 -9.34 26.90
N PHE A 5 -11.45 -9.47 26.12
CA PHE A 5 -10.85 -8.32 25.43
C PHE A 5 -11.90 -7.51 24.65
N ARG A 6 -12.81 -8.20 23.94
CA ARG A 6 -13.92 -7.57 23.24
C ARG A 6 -14.75 -6.68 24.16
N ARG A 7 -15.21 -7.22 25.30
CA ARG A 7 -16.09 -6.49 26.22
C ARG A 7 -15.38 -5.39 27.02
N ALA A 8 -14.10 -5.58 27.30
CA ALA A 8 -13.31 -4.64 28.09
C ALA A 8 -12.70 -3.51 27.25
N VAL A 9 -12.46 -3.74 25.96
CA VAL A 9 -11.68 -2.85 25.09
C VAL A 9 -12.48 -2.45 23.85
N LEU A 10 -13.02 -3.40 23.08
CA LEU A 10 -13.69 -3.10 21.80
C LEU A 10 -15.10 -2.54 21.97
N ASP A 11 -15.82 -2.92 23.03
CA ASP A 11 -17.14 -2.38 23.36
C ASP A 11 -17.06 -1.00 24.04
N GLN A 12 -15.83 -0.51 24.33
CA GLN A 12 -15.59 0.82 24.85
C GLN A 12 -15.18 1.74 23.68
N PRO A 13 -16.08 2.60 23.17
CA PRO A 13 -15.84 3.33 21.92
C PRO A 13 -14.60 4.23 21.97
N GLY A 14 -14.28 4.84 23.11
CA GLY A 14 -13.07 5.65 23.26
C GLY A 14 -11.77 4.82 23.20
N ILE A 15 -11.75 3.65 23.82
CA ILE A 15 -10.58 2.75 23.83
C ILE A 15 -10.46 2.05 22.49
N ALA A 16 -11.57 1.59 21.90
CA ALA A 16 -11.60 1.01 20.57
C ALA A 16 -11.10 2.02 19.52
N SER A 17 -11.54 3.28 19.59
CA SER A 17 -11.06 4.36 18.73
C SER A 17 -9.55 4.53 18.84
N MET A 18 -9.00 4.61 20.07
CA MET A 18 -7.55 4.67 20.26
C MET A 18 -6.83 3.42 19.74
N VAL A 19 -7.35 2.23 20.01
CA VAL A 19 -6.74 0.97 19.51
C VAL A 19 -6.72 0.96 17.98
N PHE A 20 -7.77 1.41 17.31
CA PHE A 20 -7.83 1.49 15.85
C PHE A 20 -7.02 2.67 15.28
N GLU A 21 -6.88 3.76 16.04
CA GLU A 21 -6.06 4.92 15.69
C GLU A 21 -4.56 4.61 15.80
N PHE A 22 -4.16 3.80 16.78
CA PHE A 22 -2.76 3.46 17.05
C PHE A 22 -2.33 2.09 16.52
N HIS A 23 -3.26 1.20 16.19
CA HIS A 23 -2.99 0.04 15.34
C HIS A 23 -3.45 0.37 13.93
N PHE A 24 -2.53 0.69 13.04
CA PHE A 24 -2.71 0.54 11.60
C PHE A 24 -2.96 -0.95 11.30
N GLY A 25 -4.17 -1.40 11.60
CA GLY A 25 -4.56 -2.79 11.58
C GLY A 25 -4.73 -3.24 10.15
N LEU A 26 -3.73 -3.92 9.60
CA LEU A 26 -3.97 -4.82 8.49
C LEU A 26 -4.89 -5.93 9.00
N TYR A 27 -6.17 -5.84 8.62
CA TYR A 27 -7.10 -6.95 8.79
C TYR A 27 -6.48 -8.20 8.17
N GLU A 28 -6.80 -9.38 8.73
CA GLU A 28 -6.16 -10.63 8.28
C GLU A 28 -6.35 -10.91 6.78
N ASP A 29 -7.44 -10.41 6.18
CA ASP A 29 -7.69 -10.53 4.74
C ASP A 29 -6.66 -9.76 3.88
N VAL A 30 -6.07 -8.69 4.40
CA VAL A 30 -5.03 -7.93 3.69
C VAL A 30 -3.63 -8.19 4.24
N ARG A 31 -3.49 -8.63 5.49
CA ARG A 31 -2.20 -8.83 6.16
C ARG A 31 -1.27 -9.75 5.39
N VAL A 32 -1.82 -10.85 4.86
CA VAL A 32 -1.06 -11.83 4.09
C VAL A 32 -0.36 -11.23 2.88
N ALA A 33 -0.95 -10.20 2.25
CA ALA A 33 -0.34 -9.52 1.11
C ALA A 33 0.85 -8.65 1.52
N PHE A 34 0.78 -7.98 2.67
CA PHE A 34 1.90 -7.20 3.20
C PHE A 34 3.04 -8.10 3.66
N LEU A 35 2.72 -9.16 4.42
CA LEU A 35 3.72 -10.16 4.81
C LEU A 35 4.36 -10.82 3.59
N ALA A 36 3.59 -11.10 2.54
CA ALA A 36 4.16 -11.64 1.31
C ALA A 36 5.17 -10.67 0.68
N CYS A 37 4.91 -9.36 0.75
CA CYS A 37 5.90 -8.36 0.32
C CYS A 37 7.16 -8.40 1.18
N ASP A 38 7.04 -8.56 2.50
CA ASP A 38 8.18 -8.57 3.42
C ASP A 38 9.00 -9.85 3.36
N ASP A 39 8.35 -11.00 3.26
CA ASP A 39 8.99 -12.32 3.34
C ASP A 39 9.51 -12.81 1.99
N PHE A 40 8.87 -12.42 0.88
CA PHE A 40 9.13 -13.01 -0.45
C PHE A 40 9.60 -12.00 -1.50
N VAL A 41 9.95 -10.78 -1.09
CA VAL A 41 10.41 -9.75 -2.03
C VAL A 41 11.71 -9.13 -1.56
N GLU A 42 12.74 -9.27 -2.39
CA GLU A 42 14.04 -8.64 -2.19
C GLU A 42 14.14 -7.38 -3.04
N PHE A 43 14.75 -6.32 -2.50
CA PHE A 43 15.00 -5.08 -3.23
C PHE A 43 16.49 -4.90 -3.51
N ASN A 44 16.84 -4.63 -4.77
CA ASN A 44 18.19 -4.31 -5.21
C ASN A 44 18.26 -2.85 -5.67
N ALA A 45 18.97 -2.01 -4.92
CA ALA A 45 19.11 -0.58 -5.19
C ALA A 45 20.03 -0.24 -6.39
N GLU A 46 20.94 -1.15 -6.75
CA GLU A 46 21.82 -0.98 -7.91
C GLU A 46 21.01 -1.05 -9.22
N TYR A 47 20.12 -2.03 -9.30
CA TYR A 47 19.26 -2.25 -10.48
C TYR A 47 17.89 -1.60 -10.37
N GLU A 48 17.57 -0.98 -9.23
CA GLU A 48 16.27 -0.36 -8.95
C GLU A 48 15.11 -1.35 -9.12
N ARG A 49 15.34 -2.60 -8.69
CA ARG A 49 14.45 -3.73 -8.95
C ARG A 49 14.04 -4.43 -7.67
N TYR A 50 12.83 -4.96 -7.70
CA TYR A 50 12.40 -5.96 -6.74
C TYR A 50 12.38 -7.32 -7.41
N PHE A 51 12.80 -8.34 -6.67
CA PHE A 51 12.78 -9.74 -7.09
C PHE A 51 11.79 -10.50 -6.23
N PHE A 52 10.93 -11.28 -6.89
CA PHE A 52 9.86 -12.04 -6.27
C PHE A 52 10.22 -13.51 -6.18
N ASP A 53 10.08 -14.10 -5.00
CA ASP A 53 10.10 -15.55 -4.87
C ASP A 53 8.91 -16.19 -5.61
N VAL A 54 9.08 -17.42 -6.06
CA VAL A 54 8.01 -18.19 -6.74
C VAL A 54 6.75 -18.36 -5.88
N SER A 55 6.89 -18.27 -4.56
CA SER A 55 5.83 -18.37 -3.55
C SER A 55 5.08 -17.04 -3.35
N PHE A 56 5.63 -15.92 -3.82
CA PHE A 56 5.03 -14.59 -3.64
C PHE A 56 3.60 -14.55 -4.15
N THR A 57 3.37 -14.97 -5.39
CA THR A 57 2.04 -14.91 -6.01
C THR A 57 0.99 -15.78 -5.31
N LYS A 58 1.41 -16.92 -4.75
CA LYS A 58 0.54 -17.83 -4.01
C LYS A 58 0.15 -17.27 -2.64
N THR A 59 1.01 -16.44 -2.04
CA THR A 59 0.77 -15.88 -0.71
C THR A 59 0.08 -14.53 -0.79
N PHE A 60 0.47 -13.68 -1.73
CA PHE A 60 0.00 -12.30 -1.83
C PHE A 60 -1.49 -12.20 -2.22
N ALA A 61 -1.93 -13.04 -3.16
CA ALA A 61 -3.33 -13.13 -3.59
C ALA A 61 -3.62 -14.57 -4.05
N PRO A 62 -3.85 -15.52 -3.12
CA PRO A 62 -4.00 -16.95 -3.42
C PRO A 62 -5.19 -17.24 -4.34
N ASP A 63 -6.29 -16.50 -4.16
CA ASP A 63 -7.58 -16.79 -4.80
C ASP A 63 -7.80 -16.01 -6.10
N VAL A 64 -6.76 -15.35 -6.63
CA VAL A 64 -6.89 -14.45 -7.79
C VAL A 64 -5.99 -14.90 -8.94
N VAL A 65 -6.49 -14.79 -10.16
CA VAL A 65 -5.70 -15.02 -11.37
C VAL A 65 -4.79 -13.82 -11.63
N TRP A 66 -3.49 -14.06 -11.61
CA TRP A 66 -2.48 -13.04 -11.90
C TRP A 66 -2.40 -12.78 -13.41
N ALA A 67 -2.66 -11.52 -13.82
CA ALA A 67 -2.59 -11.12 -15.22
C ALA A 67 -1.15 -11.19 -15.77
N ARG A 68 -0.14 -10.95 -14.93
CA ARG A 68 1.28 -11.07 -15.29
C ARG A 68 2.06 -11.75 -14.17
N LYS A 69 2.71 -12.86 -14.50
CA LYS A 69 3.66 -13.56 -13.63
C LYS A 69 5.07 -13.17 -14.05
N GLY A 70 5.61 -12.14 -13.41
CA GLY A 70 7.03 -11.79 -13.51
C GLY A 70 7.72 -12.16 -12.21
N SER A 71 9.00 -12.56 -12.29
CA SER A 71 9.86 -12.77 -11.13
C SER A 71 10.55 -11.49 -10.67
N GLU A 72 10.34 -10.38 -11.38
CA GLU A 72 10.96 -9.10 -11.07
C GLU A 72 10.07 -7.91 -11.46
N LEU A 73 10.29 -6.78 -10.80
CA LEU A 73 9.66 -5.50 -11.09
C LEU A 73 10.71 -4.38 -11.09
N HIS A 74 10.63 -3.46 -12.03
CA HIS A 74 11.48 -2.26 -12.05
C HIS A 74 10.74 -1.13 -11.30
N ALA A 75 11.31 -0.64 -10.20
CA ALA A 75 10.63 0.24 -9.25
C ALA A 75 10.02 1.50 -9.91
N PRO A 76 10.72 2.23 -10.81
CA PRO A 76 10.14 3.38 -11.50
C PRO A 76 8.91 3.05 -12.35
N TYR A 77 8.82 1.83 -12.92
CA TYR A 77 7.67 1.41 -13.73
C TYR A 77 6.40 1.14 -12.94
N TYR A 78 6.55 1.03 -11.62
CA TYR A 78 5.46 0.89 -10.65
C TYR A 78 5.28 2.19 -9.84
N CYS A 79 5.90 3.30 -10.24
CA CYS A 79 5.88 4.57 -9.52
C CYS A 79 6.35 4.44 -8.04
N LEU A 80 7.33 3.57 -7.80
CA LEU A 80 7.98 3.36 -6.51
C LEU A 80 9.36 4.03 -6.49
N LEU A 81 9.93 4.19 -5.30
CA LEU A 81 11.26 4.78 -5.14
C LEU A 81 12.36 3.91 -5.78
N PRO A 82 13.28 4.50 -6.56
CA PRO A 82 14.31 3.74 -7.28
C PRO A 82 15.45 3.25 -6.40
N LYS A 83 15.74 3.95 -5.29
CA LYS A 83 16.97 3.75 -4.50
C LYS A 83 16.74 3.20 -3.09
N GLN A 84 15.51 2.89 -2.75
CA GLN A 84 15.17 2.30 -1.45
C GLN A 84 13.90 1.48 -1.56
N ARG A 85 13.72 0.56 -0.62
CA ARG A 85 12.48 -0.16 -0.43
C ARG A 85 11.36 0.84 -0.10
N ASP A 86 10.20 0.65 -0.72
CA ASP A 86 9.07 1.56 -0.64
C ASP A 86 7.89 0.86 0.04
N ASP A 87 7.40 1.43 1.15
CA ASP A 87 6.30 0.87 1.94
C ASP A 87 4.99 0.76 1.15
N ARG A 88 4.87 1.49 0.03
CA ARG A 88 3.71 1.46 -0.87
C ARG A 88 3.71 0.25 -1.81
N LEU A 89 4.78 -0.55 -1.81
CA LEU A 89 4.92 -1.72 -2.68
C LEU A 89 3.66 -2.61 -2.72
N PRO A 90 3.06 -3.03 -1.58
CA PRO A 90 1.90 -3.91 -1.60
C PRO A 90 0.72 -3.31 -2.37
N LEU A 91 0.42 -2.03 -2.11
CA LEU A 91 -0.65 -1.32 -2.78
C LEU A 91 -0.38 -1.17 -4.28
N HIS A 92 0.84 -0.81 -4.66
CA HIS A 92 1.21 -0.60 -6.07
C HIS A 92 1.21 -1.92 -6.86
N VAL A 93 1.57 -3.05 -6.25
CA VAL A 93 1.44 -4.38 -6.87
C VAL A 93 -0.02 -4.73 -7.10
N ALA A 94 -0.91 -4.52 -6.12
CA ALA A 94 -2.34 -4.75 -6.26
C ALA A 94 -2.96 -3.91 -7.39
N ILE A 95 -2.60 -2.62 -7.46
CA ILE A 95 -3.02 -1.73 -8.55
C ILE A 95 -2.51 -2.24 -9.89
N TYR A 96 -1.22 -2.53 -10.02
CA TYR A 96 -0.64 -2.98 -11.29
C TYR A 96 -1.30 -4.25 -11.81
N GLN A 97 -1.56 -5.23 -10.93
CA GLN A 97 -2.22 -6.49 -11.28
C GLN A 97 -3.72 -6.31 -11.54
N GLY A 98 -4.33 -5.22 -11.05
CA GLY A 98 -5.75 -4.94 -11.21
C GLY A 98 -6.63 -5.61 -10.16
N PHE A 99 -6.10 -5.87 -8.97
CA PHE A 99 -6.85 -6.49 -7.87
C PHE A 99 -7.72 -5.45 -7.18
N VAL A 100 -8.89 -5.19 -7.75
CA VAL A 100 -9.77 -4.08 -7.34
C VAL A 100 -10.17 -4.18 -5.86
N GLU A 101 -10.75 -5.31 -5.44
CA GLU A 101 -11.25 -5.45 -4.07
C GLU A 101 -10.11 -5.43 -3.05
N LEU A 102 -8.98 -6.08 -3.36
CA LEU A 102 -7.79 -6.01 -2.51
C LEU A 102 -7.29 -4.57 -2.38
N THR A 103 -7.24 -3.81 -3.48
CA THR A 103 -6.83 -2.40 -3.48
C THR A 103 -7.74 -1.55 -2.59
N LYS A 104 -9.07 -1.67 -2.74
CA LYS A 104 -10.06 -0.97 -1.91
C LYS A 104 -9.87 -1.32 -0.43
N ARG A 105 -9.67 -2.60 -0.11
CA ARG A 105 -9.45 -3.07 1.27
C ARG A 105 -8.14 -2.53 1.85
N MET A 106 -7.03 -2.61 1.11
CA MET A 106 -5.73 -2.08 1.52
C MET A 106 -5.80 -0.58 1.85
N LEU A 107 -6.44 0.21 0.98
CA LEU A 107 -6.60 1.67 1.17
C LEU A 107 -7.41 2.02 2.41
N ARG A 108 -8.45 1.24 2.73
CA ARG A 108 -9.23 1.43 3.96
C ARG A 108 -8.42 1.12 5.22
N CYS A 109 -7.45 0.20 5.15
CA CYS A 109 -6.60 -0.16 6.30
C CYS A 109 -5.40 0.78 6.45
N ARG A 110 -4.86 1.21 5.31
CA ARG A 110 -3.60 1.97 5.19
C ARG A 110 -3.79 3.13 4.21
N PRO A 111 -4.62 4.13 4.55
CA PRO A 111 -4.83 5.30 3.70
C PRO A 111 -3.56 6.15 3.55
N ASP A 112 -2.59 5.99 4.43
CA ASP A 112 -1.26 6.61 4.37
C ASP A 112 -0.45 6.19 3.13
N LEU A 113 -0.70 4.99 2.58
CA LEU A 113 -0.04 4.50 1.37
C LEU A 113 -0.63 5.11 0.09
N ALA A 114 -1.80 5.73 0.20
CA ALA A 114 -2.55 6.33 -0.88
C ALA A 114 -1.92 7.66 -1.30
N THR A 115 -1.05 7.62 -2.32
CA THR A 115 -0.37 8.80 -2.87
C THR A 115 -0.81 9.08 -4.29
N LYS A 116 -0.48 10.27 -4.82
CA LYS A 116 -0.77 10.62 -6.22
C LYS A 116 -0.20 9.59 -7.21
N ASP A 117 0.91 8.95 -6.88
CA ASP A 117 1.57 7.92 -7.68
C ASP A 117 0.68 6.69 -7.90
N ALA A 118 -0.17 6.33 -6.94
CA ALA A 118 -1.14 5.24 -7.07
C ALA A 118 -2.14 5.52 -8.20
N ILE A 119 -2.59 6.77 -8.33
CA ILE A 119 -3.51 7.21 -9.40
C ILE A 119 -2.80 7.16 -10.76
N VAL A 120 -1.58 7.69 -10.81
CA VAL A 120 -0.76 7.67 -12.03
C VAL A 120 -0.55 6.23 -12.51
N LEU A 121 -0.17 5.33 -11.61
CA LEU A 121 0.01 3.92 -11.92
C LEU A 121 -1.27 3.27 -12.45
N ALA A 122 -2.40 3.50 -11.79
CA ALA A 122 -3.70 2.96 -12.22
C ALA A 122 -4.06 3.42 -13.64
N MET A 123 -3.84 4.71 -13.96
CA MET A 123 -4.05 5.24 -15.31
C MET A 123 -3.08 4.64 -16.33
N GLN A 124 -1.79 4.58 -16.02
CA GLN A 124 -0.75 4.04 -16.91
C GLN A 124 -0.95 2.56 -17.26
N LYS A 125 -1.57 1.78 -16.37
CA LYS A 125 -1.86 0.36 -16.58
C LYS A 125 -3.32 0.10 -16.98
N SER A 126 -4.06 1.15 -17.34
CA SER A 126 -5.46 1.08 -17.78
C SER A 126 -6.39 0.39 -16.78
N ARG A 127 -6.13 0.57 -15.48
CA ARG A 127 -6.95 0.04 -14.38
C ARG A 127 -8.04 1.05 -14.02
N LEU A 128 -8.93 1.30 -14.98
CA LEU A 128 -9.88 2.43 -14.93
C LEU A 128 -10.81 2.39 -13.71
N GLU A 129 -11.26 1.21 -13.29
CA GLU A 129 -12.10 1.09 -12.08
C GLU A 129 -11.34 1.53 -10.81
N ILE A 130 -10.07 1.14 -10.69
CA ILE A 130 -9.22 1.55 -9.57
C ILE A 130 -8.91 3.04 -9.66
N ALA A 131 -8.64 3.57 -10.85
CA ALA A 131 -8.37 4.99 -11.05
C ALA A 131 -9.59 5.86 -10.70
N ALA A 132 -10.79 5.44 -11.11
CA ALA A 132 -12.04 6.13 -10.76
C ALA A 132 -12.25 6.12 -9.25
N PHE A 133 -12.13 4.95 -8.62
CA PHE A 133 -12.23 4.82 -7.16
C PHE A 133 -11.24 5.73 -6.41
N LEU A 134 -9.97 5.76 -6.83
CA LEU A 134 -8.97 6.63 -6.21
C LEU A 134 -9.25 8.12 -6.44
N LEU A 135 -9.86 8.50 -7.56
CA LEU A 135 -10.24 9.89 -7.80
C LEU A 135 -11.41 10.32 -6.91
N ASP A 136 -12.38 9.44 -6.68
CA ASP A 136 -13.52 9.69 -5.81
C ASP A 136 -13.08 9.82 -4.34
N GLU A 137 -12.13 9.01 -3.89
CA GLU A 137 -11.55 9.06 -2.54
C GLU A 137 -10.63 10.28 -2.30
N ARG A 138 -10.38 11.14 -3.29
CA ARG A 138 -9.60 12.38 -3.05
C ARG A 138 -10.27 13.33 -2.08
N ALA A 139 -11.60 13.34 -2.05
CA ALA A 139 -12.35 14.19 -1.12
C ALA A 139 -12.15 13.76 0.35
N THR A 140 -11.88 12.47 0.58
CA THR A 140 -11.73 11.85 1.90
C THR A 140 -10.27 11.65 2.29
N MET A 141 -9.34 11.55 1.33
CA MET A 141 -7.93 11.26 1.54
C MET A 141 -7.02 12.33 0.93
N PRO A 142 -6.65 13.38 1.69
CA PRO A 142 -5.81 14.48 1.20
C PRO A 142 -4.42 14.04 0.69
N ALA A 143 -3.92 12.88 1.16
CA ALA A 143 -2.65 12.30 0.71
C ALA A 143 -2.63 11.99 -0.80
N LEU A 144 -3.79 11.76 -1.43
CA LEU A 144 -3.91 11.52 -2.87
C LEU A 144 -3.64 12.76 -3.74
N TYR A 145 -3.53 13.95 -3.13
CA TYR A 145 -3.05 15.16 -3.81
C TYR A 145 -1.53 15.29 -3.79
N ARG A 146 -0.83 14.53 -2.94
CA ARG A 146 0.61 14.68 -2.68
C ARG A 146 1.40 13.57 -3.39
N TYR A 147 2.55 13.94 -3.95
CA TYR A 147 3.57 12.96 -4.31
C TYR A 147 4.16 12.37 -3.03
N TYR A 148 4.64 11.13 -3.12
CA TYR A 148 5.35 10.54 -2.00
C TYR A 148 6.65 11.30 -1.75
N VAL A 149 6.89 11.64 -0.49
CA VAL A 149 8.14 12.24 -0.02
C VAL A 149 8.76 11.23 0.94
N PRO A 150 9.95 10.68 0.64
CA PRO A 150 10.67 9.84 1.57
C PRO A 150 10.93 10.57 2.89
N LEU A 151 10.73 9.88 4.02
CA LEU A 151 11.03 10.42 5.35
C LEU A 151 12.51 10.83 5.54
N SER A 152 13.39 10.49 4.58
CA SER A 152 14.83 10.79 4.57
C SER A 152 15.21 12.10 3.89
N LEU A 153 14.28 12.87 3.30
CA LEU A 153 14.61 14.18 2.72
C LEU A 153 14.48 15.30 3.76
N PRO A 154 15.56 16.04 4.10
CA PRO A 154 15.44 17.21 4.96
C PRO A 154 14.53 18.26 4.31
N ASN A 155 13.71 18.85 5.16
CA ASN A 155 12.65 19.81 4.85
C ASN A 155 13.09 20.85 3.80
N VAL A 156 12.51 20.79 2.59
CA VAL A 156 12.78 21.71 1.47
C VAL A 156 12.23 23.13 1.71
N GLN A 157 11.64 23.39 2.88
CA GLN A 157 11.05 24.69 3.24
C GLN A 157 12.08 25.84 3.36
N GLY A 158 13.39 25.57 3.26
CA GLY A 158 14.43 26.59 3.38
C GLY A 158 14.97 27.19 2.07
N ILE A 159 14.46 26.83 0.89
CA ILE A 159 15.07 27.23 -0.41
C ILE A 159 14.32 28.39 -1.11
N LEU A 160 13.17 28.86 -0.58
CA LEU A 160 12.42 29.97 -1.20
C LEU A 160 12.56 31.34 -0.52
N ASP A 161 13.40 31.48 0.51
CA ASP A 161 13.61 32.76 1.22
C ASP A 161 15.01 33.36 0.99
N LYS A 162 15.46 33.48 -0.27
CA LYS A 162 16.57 34.38 -0.66
C LYS A 162 16.33 35.07 -1.98
#